data_AF-A0AA38GC92-F1
#
_entry.id   AF-A0AA38GC92-F1
#
_cell.length_a   1.000
_cell.length_b   1.000
_cell.length_c   1.000
_cell.angle_alpha   90.00
_cell.angle_beta   90.00
_cell.angle_gamma   90.00
#
_symmetry.space_group_name_H-M   'P 1'
#
loop_
_entity.id
_entity.type
_entity.pdbx_description
1 polymer ?
#
loop_
_entity_poly.entity_id
_entity_poly.type
_entity_poly.pdbx_seq_one_letter_code
_entity_poly.pdbx_strand_id
1 'polypeptide(L)'
;FYNWNRVFVRYCDGSSFTGDVEEVNQVTKLHFRGKRIWQAVMEDLLAAGMDKARQALLSGCSAGGLTTIIHCDKFKELLPLKTKVKCMADAGFFMDVYGHKSRVSSYFSYKKNV
;
A
#
# COMPACT_ATOMS: atom_id res chain seq x y z
N PHE A 1 0.82 -15.10 11.93
CA PHE A 1 0.39 -13.85 12.59
C PHE A 1 -0.91 -14.01 13.40
N TYR A 2 -1.22 -15.18 13.98
CA TYR A 2 -2.54 -15.41 14.63
C TYR A 2 -2.70 -14.68 15.97
N ASN A 3 -1.60 -14.42 16.66
CA ASN A 3 -1.53 -13.75 17.96
C ASN A 3 -0.90 -12.35 17.88
N TRP A 4 -0.87 -11.74 16.69
CA TRP A 4 -0.36 -10.38 16.49
C TRP A 4 -1.49 -9.36 16.67
N ASN A 5 -1.13 -8.13 17.05
CA ASN A 5 -2.01 -6.98 16.84
C ASN A 5 -2.21 -6.82 15.33
N ARG A 6 -3.47 -6.79 14.89
CA ARG A 6 -3.84 -6.70 13.47
C ARG A 6 -4.64 -5.43 13.26
N VAL A 7 -4.19 -4.62 12.31
CA VAL A 7 -4.85 -3.37 11.92
C VAL A 7 -5.19 -3.46 10.45
N PHE A 8 -6.41 -3.07 10.08
CA PHE A 8 -6.84 -2.94 8.70
C PHE A 8 -7.16 -1.47 8.41
N VAL A 9 -6.39 -0.86 7.51
CA VAL A 9 -6.58 0.53 7.08
C VAL A 9 -7.41 0.50 5.79
N ARG A 10 -8.60 1.10 5.81
CA ARG A 10 -9.46 1.16 4.62
C ARG A 10 -8.85 2.08 3.57
N TYR A 11 -8.82 1.62 2.33
CA TYR A 11 -8.40 2.43 1.18
C TYR A 11 -9.52 3.38 0.77
N CYS A 12 -9.31 4.70 0.93
CA CYS A 12 -10.33 5.71 0.66
C CYS A 12 -9.81 6.96 -0.07
N ASP A 13 -8.53 7.01 -0.45
CA ASP A 13 -7.92 8.18 -1.08
C ASP A 13 -7.79 8.07 -2.60
N GLY A 14 -7.92 6.86 -3.16
CA GLY A 14 -7.82 6.63 -4.60
C GLY A 14 -6.42 6.87 -5.20
N SER A 15 -5.39 7.06 -4.36
CA SER A 15 -4.04 7.44 -4.78
C SER A 15 -2.95 6.61 -4.11
N SER A 16 -3.22 5.36 -3.72
CA SER A 16 -2.27 4.49 -3.00
C SER A 16 -1.58 5.18 -1.81
N PHE A 17 -2.32 6.02 -1.08
CA PHE A 17 -1.82 6.85 0.01
C PHE A 17 -0.66 7.80 -0.35
N THR A 18 -0.61 8.29 -1.59
CA THR A 18 0.45 9.21 -2.06
C THR A 18 -0.01 10.63 -2.33
N GLY A 19 -1.29 10.82 -2.68
CA GLY A 19 -1.84 12.14 -3.01
C GLY A 19 -1.80 13.12 -1.84
N ASP A 20 -1.49 14.38 -2.13
CA ASP A 20 -1.45 15.48 -1.16
C ASP A 20 -1.91 16.78 -1.81
N VAL A 21 -3.19 16.81 -2.21
CA VAL A 21 -3.80 17.96 -2.88
C VAL A 21 -4.69 18.72 -1.89
N GLU A 22 -4.48 20.03 -1.79
CA GLU A 22 -5.32 20.88 -0.94
C GLU A 22 -6.68 21.13 -1.60
N GLU A 23 -6.68 21.41 -2.89
CA GLU A 23 -7.86 21.69 -3.66
C GLU A 23 -8.80 20.47 -3.70
N VAL A 24 -10.09 20.74 -3.51
CA VAL A 24 -11.14 19.75 -3.71
C VAL A 24 -11.56 19.76 -5.16
N ASN A 25 -11.74 18.60 -5.78
CA ASN A 25 -12.28 18.55 -7.13
C ASN A 25 -13.66 19.21 -7.13
N GLN A 26 -13.83 20.32 -7.86
CA GLN A 26 -15.05 21.12 -7.78
C GLN A 26 -16.28 20.40 -8.34
N VAL A 27 -16.09 19.44 -9.24
CA VAL A 27 -17.17 18.66 -9.88
C VAL A 27 -17.52 17.44 -9.05
N THR A 28 -16.54 16.58 -8.76
CA THR A 28 -16.77 15.30 -8.07
C THR A 28 -16.77 15.42 -6.56
N LYS A 29 -16.33 16.56 -6.01
CA LYS A 29 -16.12 16.81 -4.57
C LYS A 29 -15.13 15.83 -3.90
N LEU A 30 -14.31 15.13 -4.70
CA LEU A 30 -13.33 14.20 -4.19
C LEU A 30 -12.09 14.92 -3.62
N HIS A 31 -11.54 14.33 -2.56
CA HIS A 31 -10.31 14.75 -1.91
C HIS A 31 -9.20 13.73 -2.20
N PHE A 32 -8.08 14.19 -2.73
CA PHE A 32 -6.91 13.35 -3.01
C PHE A 32 -5.81 13.62 -1.99
N ARG A 33 -6.03 13.13 -0.75
CA ARG A 33 -5.21 13.44 0.43
C ARG A 33 -4.63 12.18 1.09
N GLY A 34 -4.31 11.18 0.28
CA GLY A 34 -3.80 9.88 0.73
C GLY A 34 -2.59 9.96 1.67
N LYS A 35 -1.64 10.86 1.39
CA LYS A 35 -0.46 11.06 2.24
C LYS A 35 -0.84 11.55 3.64
N ARG A 36 -1.84 12.43 3.76
CA ARG A 36 -2.33 12.93 5.05
C ARG A 36 -3.05 11.84 5.84
N ILE A 37 -3.84 11.01 5.14
CA ILE A 37 -4.48 9.84 5.75
C ILE A 37 -3.42 8.87 6.28
N TRP A 38 -2.37 8.60 5.50
CA TRP A 38 -1.25 7.77 5.95
C TRP A 38 -0.60 8.31 7.22
N GLN A 39 -0.27 9.61 7.25
CA GLN A 39 0.35 10.24 8.42
C GLN A 39 -0.54 10.14 9.66
N ALA A 40 -1.81 10.53 9.56
CA ALA A 40 -2.76 10.47 10.66
C ALA A 40 -2.92 9.04 11.21
N VAL A 41 -3.05 8.04 10.32
CA VAL A 41 -3.15 6.64 10.73
C VAL A 41 -1.88 6.17 11.45
N MET A 42 -0.70 6.53 10.96
CA MET A 42 0.55 6.12 11.61
C MET A 42 0.70 6.78 12.99
N GLU A 43 0.37 8.06 13.11
CA GLU A 43 0.39 8.79 14.38
C GLU A 43 -0.56 8.16 15.41
N ASP A 44 -1.79 7.86 15.00
CA ASP A 44 -2.78 7.19 15.85
C ASP A 44 -2.29 5.80 16.31
N LEU A 45 -1.69 5.02 15.41
CA LEU A 45 -1.17 3.70 15.74
C LEU A 45 0.03 3.76 16.68
N LEU A 46 0.94 4.72 16.48
CA LEU A 46 2.06 4.96 17.39
C LEU A 46 1.54 5.29 18.79
N ALA A 47 0.57 6.20 18.90
CA ALA A 47 -0.07 6.56 20.17
C ALA A 47 -0.80 5.36 20.81
N ALA A 48 -1.39 4.47 20.01
CA ALA A 48 -2.04 3.25 20.48
C ALA A 48 -1.07 2.13 20.91
N GLY A 49 0.25 2.36 20.84
CA GLY A 49 1.28 1.44 21.34
C GLY A 49 2.11 0.75 20.26
N MET A 50 1.95 1.11 18.98
CA MET A 50 2.81 0.59 17.90
C MET A 50 4.27 1.02 18.09
N ASP A 51 4.51 2.15 18.76
CA ASP A 51 5.84 2.64 19.16
C ASP A 51 6.63 1.63 20.02
N LYS A 52 5.93 0.75 20.74
CA LYS A 52 6.52 -0.30 21.60
C LYS A 52 6.67 -1.65 20.90
N ALA A 53 6.28 -1.76 19.63
CA ALA A 53 6.31 -3.03 18.91
C ALA A 53 7.74 -3.59 18.79
N ARG A 54 7.92 -4.87 19.11
CA ARG A 54 9.19 -5.59 18.86
C ARG A 54 9.34 -5.97 17.37
N GLN A 55 8.21 -6.24 16.73
CA GLN A 55 8.13 -6.60 15.32
C GLN A 55 6.96 -5.87 14.70
N ALA A 56 7.13 -5.36 13.48
CA ALA A 56 6.08 -4.73 12.71
C ALA A 56 6.11 -5.25 11.27
N LEU A 57 4.93 -5.49 10.70
CA LEU A 57 4.76 -5.90 9.31
C LEU A 57 3.80 -4.91 8.63
N LEU A 58 4.29 -4.19 7.62
CA LEU A 58 3.43 -3.45 6.70
C LEU A 58 3.06 -4.36 5.54
N SER A 59 1.78 -4.49 5.25
CA SER A 59 1.30 -5.33 4.15
C SER A 59 0.09 -4.69 3.47
N GLY A 60 -0.04 -4.94 2.17
CA GLY A 60 -1.20 -4.57 1.40
C GLY A 60 -1.26 -5.34 0.09
N CYS A 61 -2.44 -5.36 -0.54
CA CYS A 61 -2.73 -6.03 -1.80
C CYS A 61 -3.05 -5.01 -2.90
N SER A 62 -2.62 -5.27 -4.15
CA SER A 62 -2.89 -4.40 -5.31
C SER A 62 -2.38 -2.97 -5.08
N ALA A 63 -3.25 -1.94 -5.12
CA ALA A 63 -2.89 -0.56 -4.76
C ALA A 63 -2.31 -0.45 -3.32
N GLY A 64 -2.76 -1.27 -2.38
CA GLY A 64 -2.16 -1.37 -1.05
C GLY A 64 -0.79 -2.05 -1.05
N GLY A 65 -0.54 -2.95 -2.01
CA GLY A 65 0.77 -3.53 -2.24
C GLY A 65 1.75 -2.47 -2.75
N LEU A 66 1.31 -1.65 -3.71
CA LEU A 66 2.09 -0.49 -4.18
C LEU A 66 2.34 0.51 -3.04
N THR A 67 1.33 0.79 -2.23
CA THR A 67 1.45 1.59 -0.98
C THR A 67 2.56 1.04 -0.08
N THR A 68 2.58 -0.29 0.12
CA THR A 68 3.60 -0.97 0.93
C THR A 68 5.00 -0.77 0.38
N ILE A 69 5.18 -0.84 -0.96
CA ILE A 69 6.48 -0.59 -1.61
C ILE A 69 6.91 0.87 -1.37
N ILE A 70 6.01 1.83 -1.60
CA ILE A 70 6.32 3.26 -1.53
C ILE A 70 6.66 3.73 -0.10
N HIS A 71 5.95 3.22 0.90
CA HIS A 71 6.07 3.72 2.28
C HIS A 71 6.92 2.85 3.21
N CYS A 72 7.48 1.73 2.75
CA CYS A 72 8.18 0.78 3.63
C CYS A 72 9.30 1.42 4.46
N ASP A 73 10.16 2.24 3.84
CA ASP A 73 11.30 2.85 4.51
C ASP A 73 10.83 3.87 5.57
N LYS A 74 9.88 4.74 5.20
CA LYS A 74 9.26 5.69 6.14
C LYS A 74 8.56 4.98 7.30
N PHE A 75 7.90 3.86 7.04
CA PHE A 75 7.29 3.05 8.09
C PHE A 75 8.34 2.50 9.07
N LYS A 76 9.53 2.09 8.58
CA LYS A 76 10.63 1.68 9.44
C LYS A 76 11.18 2.85 10.27
N GLU A 77 11.30 4.03 9.67
CA GLU A 77 11.82 5.24 10.34
C GLU A 77 10.92 5.71 11.50
N LEU A 78 9.61 5.46 11.43
CA LEU A 78 8.66 5.79 12.49
C LEU A 78 8.81 4.95 13.77
N LEU A 79 9.50 3.81 13.68
CA LEU A 79 9.60 2.84 14.77
C LEU A 79 10.99 2.87 15.41
N PRO A 80 11.12 2.46 16.69
CA PRO A 80 12.42 2.38 17.34
C PRO A 80 13.42 1.56 16.52
N LEU A 81 14.71 1.94 16.58
CA LEU A 81 15.78 1.27 15.84
C LEU A 81 15.79 -0.25 16.07
N LYS A 82 15.54 -0.67 17.31
CA LYS A 82 15.48 -2.09 17.75
C LYS A 82 14.28 -2.89 17.18
N THR A 83 13.26 -2.23 16.64
CA THR A 83 12.06 -2.89 16.11
C THR A 83 12.39 -3.58 14.78
N LYS A 84 12.08 -4.87 14.67
CA LYS A 84 12.25 -5.61 13.41
C LYS A 84 11.07 -5.34 12.48
N VAL A 85 11.29 -4.52 11.46
CA VAL A 85 10.27 -4.17 10.47
C VAL A 85 10.45 -5.01 9.22
N LYS A 86 9.33 -5.45 8.65
CA LYS A 86 9.25 -6.12 7.35
C LYS A 86 8.09 -5.52 6.56
N CYS A 87 8.16 -5.62 5.24
CA CYS A 87 7.12 -5.17 4.33
C CYS A 87 6.79 -6.31 3.36
N MET A 88 5.50 -6.51 3.10
CA MET A 88 5.00 -7.52 2.17
C MET A 88 3.99 -6.89 1.21
N ALA A 89 4.46 -6.60 0.00
CA ALA A 89 3.63 -6.09 -1.07
C ALA A 89 3.04 -7.27 -1.87
N ASP A 90 1.76 -7.54 -1.69
CA ASP A 90 1.03 -8.54 -2.46
C ASP A 90 0.44 -7.88 -3.71
N ALA A 91 0.68 -8.46 -4.89
CA ALA A 91 0.21 -7.96 -6.20
C ALA A 91 0.42 -6.45 -6.44
N GLY A 92 1.45 -5.84 -5.82
CA GLY A 92 1.69 -4.39 -5.82
C GLY A 92 2.75 -3.91 -6.79
N PHE A 93 3.45 -4.83 -7.45
CA PHE A 93 4.48 -4.50 -8.44
C PHE A 93 3.84 -4.45 -9.84
N PHE A 94 3.82 -3.24 -10.41
CA PHE A 94 3.31 -2.99 -11.75
C PHE A 94 4.47 -2.62 -12.66
N MET A 95 4.56 -3.26 -13.82
CA MET A 95 5.53 -2.89 -14.85
C MET A 95 4.90 -1.86 -15.79
N ASP A 96 5.62 -0.78 -16.06
CA ASP A 96 5.25 0.17 -17.11
C ASP A 96 5.63 -0.41 -18.47
N VAL A 97 4.66 -1.07 -19.10
CA VAL A 97 4.80 -1.70 -20.41
C VAL A 97 3.65 -1.26 -21.31
N TYR A 98 3.92 -1.16 -22.61
CA TYR A 98 2.89 -0.88 -23.60
C TYR A 98 1.75 -1.90 -23.49
N GLY A 99 0.52 -1.39 -23.33
CA GLY A 99 -0.67 -2.23 -23.28
C GLY A 99 -0.82 -3.03 -24.57
N HIS A 100 -0.95 -4.34 -24.46
CA HIS A 100 -1.28 -5.20 -25.60
C HIS A 100 -2.70 -4.88 -26.09
N LYS A 101 -2.87 -4.02 -27.10
CA LYS A 101 -4.14 -3.93 -27.84
C LYS A 101 -4.44 -5.17 -28.71
N SER A 102 -3.57 -6.16 -28.75
CA SER A 102 -3.77 -7.39 -29.53
C SER A 102 -2.74 -8.46 -29.17
N ARG A 103 -3.02 -9.32 -28.17
CA ARG A 103 -2.31 -10.62 -27.99
C ARG A 103 -2.94 -11.63 -27.02
N VAL A 104 -4.24 -11.49 -26.72
CA VAL A 104 -4.98 -12.49 -25.92
C VAL A 104 -5.17 -13.82 -26.67
N SER A 105 -4.97 -13.87 -28.00
CA SER A 105 -5.05 -15.12 -28.77
C SER A 105 -3.82 -16.03 -28.62
N SER A 106 -2.61 -15.50 -28.38
CA SER A 106 -1.40 -16.34 -28.43
C SER A 106 -1.04 -17.04 -27.12
N TYR A 107 -1.45 -16.51 -25.96
CA TYR A 107 -1.11 -17.13 -24.66
C TYR A 107 -1.98 -18.35 -24.31
N PHE A 108 -3.20 -18.45 -24.88
CA PHE A 108 -4.06 -19.62 -24.73
C PHE A 108 -3.86 -20.69 -25.82
N SER A 109 -3.17 -20.37 -26.92
CA SER A 109 -2.85 -21.36 -27.96
C SER A 109 -1.63 -22.22 -27.62
N TYR A 110 -0.71 -21.75 -26.75
CA TYR A 110 0.52 -22.47 -26.43
C TYR A 110 0.35 -23.61 -25.39
N LYS A 111 -0.86 -23.80 -24.84
CA LYS A 111 -1.16 -24.89 -23.89
C LYS A 111 -2.10 -25.98 -24.44
N LYS A 112 -2.31 -26.03 -25.76
CA LYS A 112 -3.13 -27.09 -26.39
C LYS A 112 -2.36 -28.23 -27.07
N ASN A 113 -1.03 -28.26 -27.00
CA ASN A 113 -0.22 -29.33 -27.62
C ASN A 113 0.85 -29.87 -26.67
N VAL A 114 0.42 -30.45 -25.55
CA VAL A 114 1.13 -31.56 -24.86
C VAL A 114 0.07 -32.55 -24.39
#